data_AF-A0A6G2DEE4-F1
#
_entry.id   AF-A0A6G2DEE4-F1
#
_cell.length_a   1.000
_cell.length_b   1.000
_cell.length_c   1.000
_cell.angle_alpha   90.00
_cell.angle_beta   90.00
_cell.angle_gamma   90.00
#
_symmetry.space_group_name_H-M   'P 1'
#
loop_
_entity.id
_entity.type
_entity.pdbx_description
1 polymer ?
#
loop_
_entity_poly.entity_id
_entity_poly.type
_entity_poly.pdbx_seq_one_letter_code
_entity_poly.pdbx_strand_id
1 'polypeptide(L)'
;TTAETISRTRSIIDEILKYKNPNFKVMVAPHSPYSCSRDLLEASLEMAKELNIPLHVHVAETKEESGIILKRYGKRPLAFLEELGYLDHPSVFAHGVELNEREIERLASSQVAIAHNPISNLKLA
;
A
#
# COMPACT_ATOMS: atom_id res chain seq x y z
N THR A 1 -17.84 -2.59 -6.59
CA THR A 1 -17.42 -3.76 -5.78
C THR A 1 -15.92 -4.00 -5.94
N THR A 2 -15.28 -4.94 -5.22
CA THR A 2 -13.86 -5.29 -5.46
C THR A 2 -13.61 -5.61 -6.93
N ALA A 3 -14.43 -6.46 -7.54
CA ALA A 3 -14.29 -6.87 -8.94
C ALA A 3 -14.34 -5.68 -9.92
N GLU A 4 -15.30 -4.77 -9.72
CA GLU A 4 -15.44 -3.57 -10.56
C GLU A 4 -14.25 -2.62 -10.41
N THR A 5 -13.79 -2.38 -9.17
CA THR A 5 -12.61 -1.53 -8.89
C THR A 5 -11.36 -2.09 -9.54
N ILE A 6 -11.12 -3.41 -9.41
CA ILE A 6 -9.99 -4.11 -10.01
C ILE A 6 -10.08 -4.06 -11.54
N SER A 7 -11.25 -4.33 -12.12
CA SER A 7 -11.45 -4.25 -13.57
C SER A 7 -11.17 -2.84 -14.11
N ARG A 8 -11.65 -1.80 -13.43
CA ARG A 8 -11.41 -0.40 -13.86
C ARG A 8 -9.95 -0.02 -13.72
N THR A 9 -9.30 -0.41 -12.62
CA THR A 9 -7.88 -0.15 -12.36
C THR A 9 -7.00 -0.82 -13.41
N ARG A 10 -7.26 -2.10 -13.72
CA ARG A 10 -6.61 -2.89 -14.77
C ARG A 10 -6.65 -2.17 -16.12
N SER A 11 -7.84 -1.72 -16.55
CA SER A 11 -8.00 -1.00 -17.83
C SER A 11 -7.18 0.28 -17.92
N ILE A 12 -7.09 1.06 -16.83
CA ILE A 12 -6.30 2.29 -16.79
C ILE A 12 -4.80 1.96 -16.84
N ILE A 13 -4.36 0.97 -16.06
CA ILE A 13 -2.96 0.53 -16.05
C ILE A 13 -2.55 0.01 -17.43
N ASP A 14 -3.37 -0.81 -18.07
CA ASP A 14 -3.09 -1.32 -19.42
C ASP A 14 -2.96 -0.20 -20.46
N GLU A 15 -3.79 0.85 -20.34
CA GLU A 15 -3.65 2.03 -21.21
C GLU A 15 -2.32 2.76 -20.98
N ILE A 16 -1.91 2.95 -19.72
CA ILE A 16 -0.62 3.57 -19.38
C ILE A 16 0.56 2.72 -19.90
N LEU A 17 0.47 1.39 -19.82
CA LEU A 17 1.54 0.49 -20.27
C LEU A 17 1.74 0.51 -21.80
N LYS A 18 0.75 0.93 -22.60
CA LYS A 18 0.89 1.08 -24.06
C LYS A 18 1.90 2.14 -24.48
N TYR A 19 2.18 3.14 -23.63
CA TYR A 19 3.11 4.23 -23.96
C TYR A 19 4.58 3.79 -24.07
N LYS A 20 4.94 2.60 -23.56
CA LYS A 20 6.27 1.97 -23.70
C LYS A 20 7.46 2.93 -23.45
N ASN A 21 7.37 3.77 -22.43
CA ASN A 21 8.40 4.77 -22.10
C ASN A 21 9.14 4.37 -20.81
N PRO A 22 10.49 4.26 -20.82
CA PRO A 22 11.25 3.87 -19.63
C PRO A 22 11.17 4.88 -18.47
N ASN A 23 10.81 6.15 -18.74
CA ASN A 23 10.66 7.21 -17.74
C ASN A 23 9.22 7.40 -17.25
N PHE A 24 8.24 6.66 -17.81
CA PHE A 24 6.85 6.74 -17.40
C PHE A 24 6.39 5.38 -16.88
N LYS A 25 6.15 5.31 -15.57
CA LYS A 25 5.82 4.09 -14.84
C LYS A 25 4.52 4.26 -14.08
N VAL A 26 3.89 3.14 -13.77
CA VAL A 26 2.64 3.05 -13.02
C VAL A 26 2.78 2.02 -11.91
N MET A 27 2.05 2.24 -10.82
CA MET A 27 1.96 1.34 -9.68
C MET A 27 0.49 0.99 -9.45
N VAL A 28 0.20 -0.18 -8.89
CA VAL A 28 -1.13 -0.45 -8.34
C VAL A 28 -1.22 0.30 -7.00
N ALA A 29 -2.27 1.09 -6.80
CA ALA A 29 -2.33 1.99 -5.66
C ALA A 29 -3.67 1.89 -4.89
N PRO A 30 -3.90 0.80 -4.13
CA PRO A 30 -5.00 0.81 -3.16
C PRO A 30 -4.72 1.88 -2.11
N HIS A 31 -5.76 2.61 -1.69
CA HIS A 31 -5.58 3.81 -0.88
C HIS A 31 -4.85 3.54 0.45
N SER A 32 -5.44 2.73 1.33
CA SER A 32 -4.91 2.41 2.66
C SER A 32 -5.56 1.14 3.22
N PRO A 33 -4.94 0.47 4.21
CA PRO A 33 -5.54 -0.71 4.83
C PRO A 33 -6.85 -0.40 5.58
N TYR A 34 -7.09 0.87 5.95
CA TYR A 34 -8.28 1.23 6.75
C TYR A 34 -9.50 1.51 5.87
N SER A 35 -9.26 2.01 4.65
CA SER A 35 -10.32 2.34 3.69
C SER A 35 -10.62 1.20 2.70
N CYS A 36 -9.65 0.33 2.43
CA CYS A 36 -9.83 -0.80 1.52
C CYS A 36 -10.26 -2.06 2.29
N SER A 37 -11.13 -2.87 1.68
CA SER A 37 -11.44 -4.21 2.22
C SER A 37 -10.24 -5.15 2.04
N ARG A 38 -10.22 -6.25 2.81
CA ARG A 38 -9.21 -7.30 2.69
C ARG A 38 -9.13 -7.83 1.25
N ASP A 39 -10.29 -8.19 0.69
CA ASP A 39 -10.40 -8.71 -0.68
C ASP A 39 -9.84 -7.72 -1.72
N LEU A 40 -10.05 -6.41 -1.52
CA LEU A 40 -9.51 -5.40 -2.44
C LEU A 40 -8.00 -5.26 -2.30
N LEU A 41 -7.45 -5.35 -1.10
CA LEU A 41 -6.01 -5.32 -0.86
C LEU A 41 -5.34 -6.57 -1.46
N GLU A 42 -5.91 -7.75 -1.25
CA GLU A 42 -5.41 -9.00 -1.83
C GLU A 42 -5.44 -8.93 -3.36
N ALA A 43 -6.57 -8.56 -3.96
CA ALA A 43 -6.69 -8.44 -5.40
C ALA A 43 -5.77 -7.37 -6.01
N SER A 44 -5.47 -6.30 -5.26
CA SER A 44 -4.51 -5.28 -5.70
C SER A 44 -3.07 -5.81 -5.71
N LEU A 45 -2.69 -6.59 -4.70
CA LEU A 45 -1.38 -7.25 -4.65
C LEU A 45 -1.23 -8.27 -5.78
N GLU A 46 -2.26 -9.10 -6.02
CA GLU A 46 -2.22 -10.08 -7.11
C GLU A 46 -2.10 -9.40 -8.48
N MET A 47 -2.83 -8.31 -8.73
CA MET A 47 -2.65 -7.53 -9.96
C MET A 47 -1.22 -6.96 -10.08
N ALA A 48 -0.64 -6.47 -8.99
CA ALA A 48 0.72 -5.92 -8.99
C ALA A 48 1.77 -7.00 -9.33
N LYS A 49 1.59 -8.21 -8.81
CA LYS A 49 2.41 -9.39 -9.13
C LYS A 49 2.24 -9.83 -10.58
N GLU A 50 1.01 -9.98 -11.06
CA GLU A 50 0.69 -10.39 -12.44
C GLU A 50 1.33 -9.47 -13.48
N LEU A 51 1.36 -8.17 -13.19
CA LEU A 51 1.91 -7.15 -14.07
C LEU A 51 3.37 -6.84 -13.82
N ASN A 52 3.95 -7.41 -12.77
CA ASN A 52 5.31 -7.13 -12.33
C ASN A 52 5.57 -5.62 -12.18
N ILE A 53 4.64 -4.91 -11.52
CA ILE A 53 4.76 -3.48 -11.21
C ILE A 53 4.64 -3.24 -9.69
N PRO A 54 5.20 -2.16 -9.13
CA PRO A 54 5.16 -1.92 -7.70
C PRO A 54 3.77 -1.54 -7.17
N LEU A 55 3.64 -1.56 -5.85
CA LEU A 55 2.50 -1.02 -5.10
C LEU A 55 2.79 0.37 -4.52
N HIS A 56 1.74 1.17 -4.30
CA HIS A 56 1.81 2.40 -3.49
C HIS A 56 0.60 2.52 -2.56
N VAL A 57 0.82 2.60 -1.25
CA VAL A 57 -0.24 2.55 -0.23
C VAL A 57 0.06 3.51 0.93
N HIS A 58 -0.95 4.16 1.50
CA HIS A 58 -0.81 4.91 2.76
C HIS A 58 -0.80 3.93 3.93
N VAL A 59 0.21 4.02 4.80
CA VAL A 59 0.36 3.08 5.91
C VAL A 59 0.79 3.82 7.17
N ALA A 60 0.03 3.60 8.25
CA ALA A 60 0.36 4.11 9.59
C ALA A 60 0.59 5.63 9.59
N GLU A 61 -0.31 6.38 8.96
CA GLU A 61 -0.24 7.84 8.89
C GLU A 61 -0.67 8.48 10.21
N THR A 62 -1.74 7.98 10.84
CA THR A 62 -2.25 8.50 12.12
C THR A 62 -2.61 7.41 13.13
N LYS A 63 -2.79 7.82 14.39
CA LYS A 63 -3.24 6.95 15.49
C LYS A 63 -4.65 6.43 15.24
N GLU A 64 -5.51 7.28 14.69
CA GLU A 64 -6.91 6.96 14.37
C GLU A 64 -6.96 5.85 13.32
N GLU A 65 -6.20 5.97 12.23
CA GLU A 65 -6.06 4.90 11.22
C GLU A 65 -5.62 3.60 11.90
N SER A 66 -4.54 3.66 12.69
CA SER A 66 -3.98 2.48 13.35
C SER A 66 -4.99 1.82 14.28
N GLY A 67 -5.79 2.62 15.00
CA GLY A 67 -6.89 2.15 15.85
C GLY A 67 -8.01 1.48 15.06
N ILE A 68 -8.36 1.97 13.87
CA ILE A 68 -9.37 1.35 12.99
C ILE A 68 -8.91 -0.05 12.56
N ILE A 69 -7.66 -0.20 12.11
CA ILE A 69 -7.10 -1.51 11.72
C ILE A 69 -7.07 -2.45 12.92
N LEU A 70 -6.58 -1.96 14.07
CA LEU A 70 -6.47 -2.76 15.27
C LEU A 70 -7.83 -3.30 15.71
N LYS A 71 -8.87 -2.45 15.66
CA LYS A 71 -10.25 -2.86 15.97
C LYS A 71 -10.80 -3.86 14.95
N ARG A 72 -10.51 -3.68 13.66
CA ARG A 72 -11.07 -4.50 12.57
C ARG A 72 -10.40 -5.86 12.43
N TYR A 73 -9.08 -5.92 12.65
CA TYR A 73 -8.26 -7.09 12.33
C TYR A 73 -7.43 -7.60 13.51
N GLY A 74 -7.45 -6.94 14.67
CA GLY A 74 -6.64 -7.32 15.83
C GLY A 74 -5.13 -7.12 15.62
N LYS A 75 -4.75 -6.36 14.59
CA LYS A 75 -3.37 -6.16 14.15
C LYS A 75 -3.07 -4.69 13.89
N ARG A 76 -1.80 -4.31 14.00
CA ARG A 76 -1.32 -3.00 13.54
C ARG A 76 -1.28 -2.94 12.01
N PRO A 77 -1.30 -1.75 11.38
CA PRO A 77 -1.32 -1.61 9.92
C PRO A 77 -0.22 -2.41 9.21
N LEU A 78 1.04 -2.31 9.66
CA LEU A 78 2.13 -3.04 9.02
C LEU A 78 1.96 -4.56 9.14
N ALA A 79 1.67 -5.05 10.35
CA ALA A 79 1.48 -6.49 10.61
C ALA A 79 0.31 -7.09 9.83
N PHE A 80 -0.74 -6.29 9.55
CA PHE A 80 -1.84 -6.71 8.68
C PHE A 80 -1.40 -6.80 7.22
N LEU A 81 -0.72 -5.79 6.69
CA LEU A 81 -0.21 -5.81 5.31
C LEU A 81 0.86 -6.88 5.08
N GLU A 82 1.69 -7.14 6.08
CA GLU A 82 2.66 -8.23 6.08
C GLU A 82 1.99 -9.60 5.96
N GLU A 83 0.89 -9.86 6.68
CA GLU A 83 0.12 -11.10 6.51
C GLU A 83 -0.41 -11.26 5.08
N LEU A 84 -0.76 -10.16 4.42
CA LEU A 84 -1.21 -10.19 3.02
C LEU A 84 -0.05 -10.37 2.03
N GLY A 85 1.20 -10.25 2.45
CA GLY A 85 2.40 -10.37 1.60
C GLY A 85 2.85 -9.06 0.94
N TYR A 86 2.41 -7.89 1.43
CA TYR A 86 2.82 -6.61 0.85
C TYR A 86 4.31 -6.29 1.09
N LEU A 87 4.95 -6.89 2.09
CA LEU A 87 6.39 -6.70 2.35
C LEU A 87 7.27 -7.50 1.39
N ASP A 88 6.69 -8.50 0.72
CA ASP A 88 7.38 -9.43 -0.18
C ASP A 88 7.33 -8.99 -1.65
N HIS A 89 6.69 -7.85 -1.93
CA HIS A 89 6.57 -7.29 -3.28
C HIS A 89 7.07 -5.83 -3.28
N PRO A 90 7.77 -5.36 -4.33
CA PRO A 90 8.20 -3.97 -4.43
C PRO A 90 7.06 -3.00 -4.16
N SER A 91 7.20 -2.18 -3.12
CA SER A 91 6.15 -1.30 -2.65
C SER A 91 6.72 0.03 -2.15
N VAL A 92 5.92 1.09 -2.26
CA VAL A 92 6.14 2.35 -1.57
C VAL A 92 5.04 2.53 -0.54
N PHE A 93 5.40 2.64 0.73
CA PHE A 93 4.47 3.01 1.80
C PHE A 93 4.62 4.50 2.09
N ALA A 94 3.53 5.24 1.94
CA ALA A 94 3.48 6.65 2.28
C ALA A 94 3.30 6.83 3.79
N HIS A 95 3.96 7.86 4.33
CA HIS A 95 3.92 8.28 5.74
C HIS A 95 4.77 7.42 6.68
N GLY A 96 4.20 6.36 7.27
CA GLY A 96 4.86 5.56 8.30
C GLY A 96 5.11 6.30 9.62
N VAL A 97 4.28 7.29 9.96
CA VAL A 97 4.43 8.13 11.17
C VAL A 97 4.30 7.32 12.45
N GLU A 98 3.33 6.39 12.48
CA GLU A 98 3.02 5.59 13.68
C GLU A 98 3.77 4.26 13.73
N LEU A 99 4.78 4.03 12.87
CA LEU A 99 5.60 2.83 12.91
C LEU A 99 6.44 2.76 14.19
N ASN A 100 6.52 1.58 14.80
CA ASN A 100 7.41 1.33 15.93
C ASN A 100 8.75 0.71 15.51
N GLU A 101 9.71 0.60 16.44
CA GLU A 101 11.05 0.07 16.18
C GLU A 101 11.04 -1.32 15.52
N ARG A 102 10.19 -2.25 16.00
CA ARG A 102 10.09 -3.60 15.43
C ARG A 102 9.54 -3.59 14.01
N GLU A 103 8.57 -2.72 13.74
CA GLU A 103 8.01 -2.54 12.41
C GLU A 103 9.05 -1.95 11.44
N ILE A 104 9.89 -1.03 11.91
CA ILE A 104 11.02 -0.48 11.16
C ILE A 104 12.06 -1.56 10.86
N GLU A 105 12.40 -2.42 11.83
CA GLU A 105 13.31 -3.57 11.62
C GLU A 105 12.78 -4.53 10.54
N ARG A 106 11.48 -4.85 10.57
CA ARG A 106 10.84 -5.68 9.53
C ARG A 106 10.97 -5.02 8.16
N LEU A 107 10.64 -3.73 8.07
CA LEU A 107 10.73 -2.96 6.82
C LEU A 107 12.17 -2.90 6.28
N ALA A 108 13.18 -2.78 7.15
CA ALA A 108 14.58 -2.73 6.75
C ALA A 108 15.06 -4.02 6.03
N SER A 109 14.39 -5.15 6.26
CA SER A 109 14.64 -6.43 5.58
C SER A 109 13.70 -6.71 4.39
N SER A 110 12.79 -5.80 4.07
CA SER A 110 11.73 -6.01 3.06
C SER A 110 12.06 -5.37 1.71
N GLN A 111 11.15 -5.54 0.73
CA GLN A 111 11.22 -4.84 -0.56
C GLN A 111 10.51 -3.47 -0.56
N VAL A 112 10.14 -2.97 0.62
CA VAL A 112 9.35 -1.75 0.79
C VAL A 112 10.24 -0.53 0.97
N ALA A 113 9.93 0.54 0.26
CA ALA A 113 10.46 1.89 0.50
C ALA A 113 9.44 2.75 1.27
N ILE A 114 9.93 3.68 2.09
CA ILE A 114 9.09 4.66 2.79
C ILE A 114 9.16 6.01 2.08
N ALA A 115 8.00 6.57 1.72
CA ALA A 115 7.86 7.95 1.28
C ALA A 115 7.53 8.84 2.49
N HIS A 116 8.55 9.50 3.02
CA HIS A 116 8.38 10.43 4.14
C HIS A 116 7.80 11.77 3.67
N ASN A 117 6.66 12.18 4.26
CA ASN A 117 5.86 13.33 3.83
C ASN A 117 5.75 14.42 4.92
N PRO A 118 6.86 15.08 5.33
CA PRO A 118 6.91 15.87 6.56
C PRO A 118 5.89 17.01 6.62
N ILE A 119 5.69 17.74 5.52
CA ILE A 119 4.73 18.86 5.46
C ILE A 119 3.29 18.35 5.61
N SER A 120 2.95 17.19 5.04
CA SER A 120 1.63 16.58 5.20
C SER A 120 1.42 16.13 6.63
N ASN A 121 2.41 15.42 7.19
CA ASN A 121 2.35 14.87 8.54
C ASN A 121 2.10 15.97 9.59
N LEU A 122 2.73 17.14 9.44
CA LEU A 122 2.54 18.28 10.36
C LEU A 122 1.15 18.93 10.27
N LYS A 123 0.45 18.82 9.14
CA LYS A 123 -0.92 19.37 8.99
C LYS A 123 -1.99 18.52 9.66
N LEU A 124 -1.70 17.24 9.88
CA LEU A 124 -2.62 16.24 10.43
C LEU A 124 -2.35 15.95 11.92
N ALA A 125 -1.33 16.59 12.50
CA ALA A 125 -0.91 16.45 13.89
C ALA A 125 -1.67 17.37 14.85
#